data_AF-A0A126PCW3-F1
#
_entry.id   AF-A0A126PCW3-F1
#
_cell.length_a   1.000
_cell.length_b   1.000
_cell.length_c   1.000
_cell.angle_alpha   90.00
_cell.angle_beta   90.00
_cell.angle_gamma   90.00
#
_symmetry.space_group_name_H-M   'P 1'
#
loop_
_entity.id
_entity.type
_entity.pdbx_description
1 polymer ?
#
loop_
_entity_poly.entity_id
_entity_poly.type
_entity_poly.pdbx_seq_one_letter_code
_entity_poly.pdbx_strand_id
1 'polypeptide(L)'
;MLRKLLNFGGRAARVAACAALLAGGHGALAQGIPSPEPTVATEEAAAQPVAAQAVSPSRDWSEWALALSVLSLIGVAFLVVTRPKHRHRSSSSSGSGSPTTRLAGATDELTPGQFKEVQKMIARALADQNRPGPGPAGPAAASAASNSANRPKLAANTPRPKTASTALPPPEAPAAPVAAEPQAAAEPAVAAEPAPAPPAPVGPRRAYVSSAPVNGRFRRNVLQGQPAHNSIYELTWDPARPDETTFQVNPDVASHPRHISSYADVLEPACEFNLPQGAASRIVTEAPGLLRRVDGDDWEIVRKARIYFA
;
A
#
# COMPACT_ATOMS: atom_id res chain seq x y z
N MET A 1 3.47 18.49 -43.30
CA MET A 1 2.20 18.12 -42.63
C MET A 1 2.16 18.50 -41.14
N LEU A 2 2.79 19.61 -40.71
CA LEU A 2 2.81 20.06 -39.30
C LEU A 2 1.98 21.32 -38.99
N ARG A 3 1.23 21.86 -39.95
CA ARG A 3 0.46 23.12 -39.78
C ARG A 3 -1.04 22.92 -39.49
N LYS A 4 -1.53 21.68 -39.33
CA LYS A 4 -2.96 21.38 -39.13
C LYS A 4 -3.39 21.06 -37.69
N LEU A 5 -2.48 21.04 -36.72
CA LEU A 5 -2.81 20.69 -35.32
C LEU A 5 -2.96 21.88 -34.37
N LEU A 6 -2.79 23.12 -34.84
CA LEU A 6 -2.81 24.32 -33.98
C LEU A 6 -4.14 25.09 -33.99
N ASN A 7 -5.24 24.52 -34.51
CA ASN A 7 -6.50 25.26 -34.73
C ASN A 7 -7.75 24.67 -34.04
N PHE A 8 -7.57 23.95 -32.93
CA PHE A 8 -8.68 23.49 -32.07
C PHE A 8 -8.43 23.89 -30.61
N GLY A 9 -8.68 25.15 -30.28
CA GLY A 9 -8.62 25.60 -28.88
C GLY A 9 -9.22 26.98 -28.58
N GLY A 10 -9.86 27.63 -29.55
CA GLY A 10 -10.24 29.05 -29.47
C GLY A 10 -11.60 29.38 -28.85
N ARG A 11 -12.34 28.46 -28.21
CA ARG A 11 -13.71 28.76 -27.73
C ARG A 11 -14.06 28.34 -26.30
N ALA A 12 -13.21 27.60 -25.58
CA ALA A 12 -13.50 27.22 -24.20
C ALA A 12 -12.91 28.18 -23.13
N ALA A 13 -11.99 29.07 -23.52
CA ALA A 13 -11.23 29.91 -22.59
C ALA A 13 -11.84 31.31 -22.31
N ARG A 14 -13.10 31.58 -22.66
CA ARG A 14 -13.72 32.92 -22.54
C ARG A 14 -14.98 33.02 -21.66
N VAL A 15 -15.34 31.98 -20.90
CA VAL A 15 -16.58 32.00 -20.08
C VAL A 15 -16.33 31.91 -18.56
N ALA A 16 -15.13 31.58 -18.09
CA ALA A 16 -14.86 31.40 -16.66
C ALA A 16 -14.11 32.57 -15.99
N ALA A 17 -14.29 33.81 -16.48
CA ALA A 17 -13.65 35.01 -15.92
C ALA A 17 -14.62 36.03 -15.30
N CYS A 18 -15.90 35.68 -15.09
CA CYS A 18 -16.91 36.62 -14.56
C CYS A 18 -17.50 36.26 -13.18
N ALA A 19 -16.98 35.26 -12.47
CA ALA A 19 -17.59 34.80 -11.19
C ALA A 19 -16.76 35.14 -9.93
N ALA A 20 -15.88 36.15 -9.97
CA ALA A 20 -14.99 36.49 -8.85
C ALA A 20 -15.20 37.90 -8.26
N LEU A 21 -16.36 38.53 -8.48
CA LEU A 21 -16.57 39.95 -8.11
C LEU A 21 -17.80 40.28 -7.25
N LEU A 22 -18.50 39.29 -6.69
CA LEU A 22 -19.72 39.54 -5.88
C LEU A 22 -19.80 38.62 -4.65
N ALA A 23 -19.00 38.88 -3.63
CA ALA A 23 -19.30 38.46 -2.25
C ALA A 23 -18.44 39.25 -1.24
N GLY A 24 -18.52 40.58 -1.32
CA GLY A 24 -18.06 41.47 -0.27
C GLY A 24 -19.26 42.07 0.46
N GLY A 25 -19.30 41.89 1.78
CA GLY A 25 -19.95 42.83 2.70
C GLY A 25 -21.20 42.36 3.43
N HIS A 26 -21.33 42.88 4.66
CA HIS A 26 -22.45 42.89 5.62
C HIS A 26 -22.42 41.70 6.60
N GLY A 27 -22.43 41.87 7.91
CA GLY A 27 -22.63 43.03 8.76
C GLY A 27 -22.80 42.54 10.21
N ALA A 28 -22.33 43.33 11.17
CA ALA A 28 -22.48 43.11 12.60
C ALA A 28 -23.78 43.74 13.11
N LEU A 29 -24.59 43.01 13.89
CA LEU A 29 -25.56 43.46 14.94
C LEU A 29 -25.86 42.20 15.79
N ALA A 30 -25.49 42.08 17.07
CA ALA A 30 -25.97 42.74 18.28
C ALA A 30 -27.44 42.42 18.65
N GLN A 31 -27.63 41.92 19.89
CA GLN A 31 -28.85 41.65 20.71
C GLN A 31 -29.01 40.16 21.05
N GLY A 32 -29.09 39.65 22.28
CA GLY A 32 -29.33 40.24 23.61
C GLY A 32 -30.52 39.54 24.29
N ILE A 33 -30.34 39.11 25.56
CA ILE A 33 -31.36 38.86 26.62
C ILE A 33 -32.05 37.46 26.62
N PRO A 34 -32.40 36.82 27.77
CA PRO A 34 -31.69 36.59 29.05
C PRO A 34 -31.78 35.11 29.57
N SER A 35 -31.11 34.87 30.70
CA SER A 35 -31.29 33.73 31.63
C SER A 35 -32.73 33.64 32.21
N PRO A 36 -33.19 32.48 32.76
CA PRO A 36 -32.96 32.23 34.19
C PRO A 36 -32.62 30.79 34.62
N GLU A 37 -31.82 30.75 35.70
CA GLU A 37 -31.56 29.75 36.76
C GLU A 37 -32.79 28.98 37.34
N PRO A 38 -32.66 28.10 38.37
CA PRO A 38 -31.51 27.33 38.90
C PRO A 38 -31.86 25.87 39.28
N THR A 39 -30.86 25.02 39.57
CA THR A 39 -30.96 24.12 40.74
C THR A 39 -29.59 23.73 41.28
N VAL A 40 -29.49 23.84 42.60
CA VAL A 40 -28.30 23.79 43.46
C VAL A 40 -28.13 22.40 44.09
N ALA A 41 -26.89 21.92 44.15
CA ALA A 41 -26.28 21.13 45.25
C ALA A 41 -24.79 20.95 44.87
N THR A 42 -23.82 21.75 45.33
CA THR A 42 -23.15 21.82 46.65
C THR A 42 -22.67 20.47 47.20
N GLU A 43 -21.39 20.15 46.98
CA GLU A 43 -20.44 19.52 47.93
C GLU A 43 -19.03 19.61 47.30
N GLU A 44 -18.19 20.60 47.65
CA GLU A 44 -17.19 20.61 48.74
C GLU A 44 -15.79 20.05 48.34
N ALA A 45 -14.91 21.01 48.05
CA ALA A 45 -13.46 21.09 48.33
C ALA A 45 -12.52 19.89 48.09
N ALA A 46 -11.70 20.01 47.03
CA ALA A 46 -10.24 19.84 47.15
C ALA A 46 -9.53 20.68 46.08
N ALA A 47 -8.67 21.59 46.54
CA ALA A 47 -7.89 22.51 45.72
C ALA A 47 -6.85 21.78 44.85
N GLN A 48 -6.85 22.06 43.55
CA GLN A 48 -5.70 21.81 42.66
C GLN A 48 -5.34 23.10 41.90
N PRO A 49 -4.05 23.42 41.79
CA PRO A 49 -3.60 24.66 41.17
C PRO A 49 -3.70 24.59 39.64
N VAL A 50 -4.35 25.63 39.11
CA VAL A 50 -4.20 26.25 37.79
C VAL A 50 -3.05 25.71 36.93
N ALA A 51 -3.39 24.82 36.00
CA ALA A 51 -2.64 24.66 34.75
C ALA A 51 -3.48 25.30 33.64
N ALA A 52 -2.98 26.42 33.11
CA ALA A 52 -3.58 27.13 31.99
C ALA A 52 -3.74 26.15 30.80
N GLN A 53 -4.97 25.73 30.53
CA GLN A 53 -5.29 24.99 29.31
C GLN A 53 -5.12 25.95 28.14
N ALA A 54 -4.12 25.68 27.31
CA ALA A 54 -3.96 26.32 26.02
C ALA A 54 -5.18 25.98 25.16
N VAL A 55 -6.06 26.96 24.98
CA VAL A 55 -7.16 26.93 24.01
C VAL A 55 -6.51 26.77 22.64
N SER A 56 -6.45 25.53 22.16
CA SER A 56 -6.02 25.25 20.80
C SER A 56 -7.03 25.90 19.87
N PRO A 57 -6.63 26.67 18.85
CA PRO A 57 -7.56 27.22 17.88
C PRO A 57 -8.25 26.03 17.21
N SER A 58 -9.52 25.83 17.55
CA SER A 58 -10.40 24.90 16.87
C SER A 58 -10.51 25.38 15.44
N ARG A 59 -9.61 24.91 14.59
CA ARG A 59 -9.63 25.17 13.16
C ARG A 59 -10.98 24.66 12.67
N ASP A 60 -11.82 25.60 12.26
CA ASP A 60 -13.23 25.39 11.99
C ASP A 60 -13.42 24.33 10.90
N TRP A 61 -13.58 23.07 11.33
CA TRP A 61 -13.89 21.94 10.46
C TRP A 61 -15.18 22.17 9.64
N SER A 62 -16.02 23.10 10.08
CA SER A 62 -17.19 23.58 9.35
C SER A 62 -16.84 24.20 7.99
N GLU A 63 -15.70 24.88 7.86
CA GLU A 63 -15.28 25.49 6.59
C GLU A 63 -14.89 24.42 5.56
N TRP A 64 -14.19 23.37 6.01
CA TRP A 64 -13.87 22.20 5.18
C TRP A 64 -15.11 21.37 4.84
N ALA A 65 -16.05 21.22 5.78
CA ALA A 65 -17.31 20.51 5.54
C ALA A 65 -18.15 21.23 4.46
N LEU A 66 -18.19 22.57 4.48
CA LEU A 66 -18.89 23.36 3.48
C LEU A 66 -18.21 23.23 2.11
N ALA A 67 -16.88 23.31 2.05
CA ALA A 67 -16.12 23.13 0.82
C ALA A 67 -16.36 21.74 0.18
N LEU A 68 -16.37 20.67 0.98
CA LEU A 68 -16.63 19.31 0.50
C LEU A 68 -18.08 19.12 0.03
N SER A 69 -19.03 19.75 0.71
CA SER A 69 -20.46 19.73 0.30
C SER A 69 -20.65 20.39 -1.08
N VAL A 70 -20.04 21.55 -1.31
CA VAL A 70 -20.10 22.25 -2.60
C VAL A 70 -19.42 21.42 -3.71
N LEU A 71 -18.29 20.77 -3.41
CA LEU A 71 -17.58 19.93 -4.38
C LEU A 71 -18.44 18.71 -4.82
N SER A 72 -19.14 18.10 -3.88
CA SER A 72 -20.07 16.99 -4.14
C SER A 72 -21.21 17.41 -5.08
N LEU A 73 -21.78 18.60 -4.84
CA LEU A 73 -22.88 19.12 -5.65
C LEU A 73 -22.44 19.44 -7.09
N ILE A 74 -21.21 19.96 -7.26
CA ILE A 74 -20.60 20.17 -8.59
C ILE A 74 -20.44 18.83 -9.32
N GLY A 75 -20.00 17.77 -8.63
CA GLY A 75 -19.86 16.43 -9.22
C GLY A 75 -21.18 15.86 -9.72
N VAL A 76 -22.27 16.00 -8.94
CA VAL A 76 -23.62 15.57 -9.35
C VAL A 76 -24.13 16.38 -10.54
N ALA A 77 -23.96 17.71 -10.51
CA ALA A 77 -24.36 18.57 -11.62
C ALA A 77 -23.61 18.22 -12.91
N PHE A 78 -22.31 17.97 -12.82
CA PHE A 78 -21.50 17.53 -13.95
C PHE A 78 -22.02 16.20 -14.52
N LEU A 79 -22.34 15.22 -13.67
CA LEU A 79 -22.84 13.91 -14.11
C LEU A 79 -24.21 14.02 -14.81
N VAL A 80 -25.08 14.92 -14.36
CA VAL A 80 -26.36 15.20 -15.03
C VAL A 80 -26.15 15.87 -16.39
N VAL A 81 -25.22 16.81 -16.49
CA VAL A 81 -24.92 17.53 -17.74
C VAL A 81 -24.17 16.64 -18.75
N THR A 82 -23.28 15.77 -18.28
CA THR A 82 -22.49 14.90 -19.15
C THR A 82 -23.16 13.58 -19.45
N ARG A 83 -24.37 13.29 -18.92
CA ARG A 83 -25.11 12.10 -19.31
C ARG A 83 -25.43 12.19 -20.81
N PRO A 84 -24.84 11.32 -21.65
CA PRO A 84 -25.14 11.32 -23.07
C PRO A 84 -26.62 11.00 -23.23
N LYS A 85 -27.35 11.92 -23.86
CA LYS A 85 -28.76 11.77 -24.20
C LYS A 85 -28.89 10.57 -25.13
N HIS A 86 -29.09 9.38 -24.56
CA HIS A 86 -29.33 8.14 -25.29
C HIS A 86 -30.57 8.37 -26.15
N ARG A 87 -30.35 8.72 -27.41
CA ARG A 87 -31.41 8.74 -28.41
C ARG A 87 -31.88 7.30 -28.53
N HIS A 88 -33.13 7.06 -28.15
CA HIS A 88 -33.86 5.85 -28.49
C HIS A 88 -33.81 5.67 -30.01
N ARG A 89 -32.86 4.86 -30.48
CA ARG A 89 -32.85 4.36 -31.84
C ARG A 89 -33.60 3.05 -31.83
N SER A 90 -34.89 3.15 -32.11
CA SER A 90 -35.72 2.02 -32.51
C SER A 90 -35.12 1.45 -33.79
N SER A 91 -34.48 0.28 -33.71
CA SER A 91 -34.13 -0.51 -34.88
C SER A 91 -34.46 -1.97 -34.63
N SER A 92 -35.57 -2.36 -35.21
CA SER A 92 -35.99 -3.71 -35.57
C SER A 92 -35.08 -4.32 -36.65
N SER A 93 -34.56 -5.54 -36.42
CA SER A 93 -34.26 -6.61 -37.42
C SER A 93 -33.40 -7.69 -36.71
N SER A 94 -33.92 -8.88 -36.40
CA SER A 94 -34.02 -10.11 -37.23
C SER A 94 -32.70 -10.80 -37.59
N GLY A 95 -32.55 -12.07 -37.20
CA GLY A 95 -31.57 -13.05 -37.72
C GLY A 95 -30.59 -13.55 -36.65
N SER A 96 -30.85 -14.68 -35.99
CA SER A 96 -30.51 -16.07 -36.39
C SER A 96 -29.00 -16.39 -36.34
N GLY A 97 -28.62 -17.35 -35.48
CA GLY A 97 -27.41 -18.16 -35.70
C GLY A 97 -26.39 -18.29 -34.57
N SER A 98 -26.69 -19.19 -33.62
CA SER A 98 -25.79 -20.14 -32.93
C SER A 98 -24.71 -19.68 -31.92
N PRO A 99 -24.41 -20.55 -30.91
CA PRO A 99 -23.81 -20.16 -29.65
C PRO A 99 -22.38 -20.70 -29.52
N THR A 100 -21.39 -19.82 -29.34
CA THR A 100 -20.25 -20.14 -28.48
C THR A 100 -19.47 -18.88 -28.14
N THR A 101 -19.10 -18.77 -26.87
CA THR A 101 -18.15 -17.80 -26.32
C THR A 101 -18.65 -16.36 -26.17
N ARG A 102 -19.01 -15.98 -24.93
CA ARG A 102 -18.54 -14.75 -24.26
C ARG A 102 -19.12 -14.63 -22.86
N LEU A 103 -18.34 -15.08 -21.88
CA LEU A 103 -18.50 -14.74 -20.48
C LEU A 103 -17.74 -13.43 -20.21
N ALA A 104 -18.27 -12.32 -20.72
CA ALA A 104 -17.78 -10.97 -20.43
C ALA A 104 -18.91 -9.97 -20.69
N GLY A 105 -19.55 -9.51 -19.61
CA GLY A 105 -20.57 -8.46 -19.64
C GLY A 105 -21.98 -8.91 -19.27
N ALA A 106 -22.16 -9.50 -18.09
CA ALA A 106 -23.48 -9.72 -17.50
C ALA A 106 -23.55 -9.02 -16.13
N THR A 107 -23.54 -7.69 -16.16
CA THR A 107 -24.19 -6.89 -15.12
C THR A 107 -25.50 -6.40 -15.74
N ASP A 108 -26.61 -6.68 -15.08
CA ASP A 108 -27.99 -6.42 -15.50
C ASP A 108 -28.51 -7.27 -16.67
N GLU A 109 -29.06 -8.44 -16.34
CA GLU A 109 -30.53 -8.60 -16.21
C GLU A 109 -30.78 -10.05 -15.76
N LEU A 110 -30.87 -10.26 -14.44
CA LEU A 110 -31.37 -11.52 -13.90
C LEU A 110 -32.81 -11.69 -14.38
N THR A 111 -33.04 -12.69 -15.23
CA THR A 111 -34.37 -13.05 -15.72
C THR A 111 -35.32 -13.22 -14.52
N PRO A 112 -36.61 -12.83 -14.58
CA PRO A 112 -37.53 -12.89 -13.43
C PRO A 112 -37.62 -14.25 -12.73
N GLY A 113 -37.29 -15.34 -13.43
CA GLY A 113 -37.17 -16.69 -12.85
C GLY A 113 -35.92 -16.89 -11.97
N GLN A 114 -34.77 -16.33 -12.34
CA GLN A 114 -33.53 -16.43 -11.57
C GLN A 114 -33.59 -15.62 -10.27
N PHE A 115 -34.34 -14.51 -10.28
CA PHE A 115 -34.54 -13.72 -9.06
C PHE A 115 -35.25 -14.52 -7.96
N LYS A 116 -36.24 -15.34 -8.31
CA LYS A 116 -36.91 -16.25 -7.36
C LYS A 116 -35.96 -17.29 -6.78
N GLU A 117 -35.00 -17.76 -7.57
CA GLU A 117 -34.03 -18.76 -7.14
C GLU A 117 -32.97 -18.17 -6.21
N VAL A 118 -32.45 -16.99 -6.54
CA VAL A 118 -31.55 -16.23 -5.66
C VAL A 118 -32.25 -15.87 -4.34
N GLN A 119 -33.51 -15.43 -4.39
CA GLN A 119 -34.27 -15.10 -3.19
C GLN A 119 -34.54 -16.33 -2.32
N LYS A 120 -34.78 -17.50 -2.93
CA LYS A 120 -34.91 -18.78 -2.21
C LYS A 120 -33.59 -19.22 -1.57
N MET A 121 -32.47 -18.97 -2.24
CA MET A 121 -31.14 -19.29 -1.71
C MET A 121 -30.78 -18.38 -0.52
N ILE A 122 -31.06 -17.08 -0.60
CA ILE A 122 -30.87 -16.12 0.50
C ILE A 122 -31.75 -16.50 1.69
N ALA A 123 -33.02 -16.85 1.47
CA ALA A 123 -33.93 -17.28 2.55
C ALA A 123 -33.44 -18.56 3.25
N ARG A 124 -32.88 -19.51 2.50
CA ARG A 124 -32.31 -20.74 3.06
C ARG A 124 -31.04 -20.47 3.87
N ALA A 125 -30.16 -19.60 3.37
CA ALA A 125 -28.93 -19.22 4.07
C ALA A 125 -29.24 -18.48 5.39
N LEU A 126 -30.22 -17.57 5.40
CA LEU A 126 -30.65 -16.88 6.61
C LEU A 126 -31.28 -17.82 7.64
N ALA A 127 -32.03 -18.83 7.19
CA ALA A 127 -32.64 -19.82 8.07
C ALA A 127 -31.60 -20.73 8.74
N ASP A 128 -30.53 -21.10 8.04
CA ASP A 128 -29.43 -21.88 8.62
C ASP A 128 -28.61 -21.04 9.61
N GLN A 129 -28.43 -19.74 9.36
CA GLN A 129 -27.68 -18.86 10.25
C GLN A 129 -28.40 -18.59 11.58
N ASN A 130 -29.73 -18.58 11.57
CA ASN A 130 -30.56 -18.43 12.77
C ASN A 130 -30.85 -19.74 13.50
N ARG A 131 -30.28 -20.88 13.06
CA ARG A 131 -30.41 -22.13 13.80
C ARG A 131 -29.52 -22.05 15.05
N PRO A 132 -30.09 -22.02 16.28
CA PRO A 132 -29.27 -22.05 17.49
C PRO A 132 -28.50 -23.36 17.51
N GLY A 133 -27.17 -23.25 17.45
CA GLY A 133 -26.29 -24.40 17.58
C GLY A 133 -26.58 -25.14 18.89
N PRO A 134 -26.67 -26.47 18.90
CA PRO A 134 -26.78 -27.21 20.15
C PRO A 134 -25.53 -26.94 20.99
N GLY A 135 -25.74 -26.32 22.15
CA GLY A 135 -24.68 -26.09 23.13
C GLY A 135 -24.03 -27.41 23.58
N PRO A 136 -22.80 -27.36 24.09
CA PRO A 136 -22.05 -28.54 24.47
C PRO A 136 -22.61 -29.14 25.77
N ALA A 137 -23.47 -30.14 25.64
CA ALA A 137 -23.78 -31.07 26.71
C ALA A 137 -22.79 -32.25 26.65
N GLY A 138 -22.33 -32.70 27.82
CA GLY A 138 -21.16 -33.55 28.01
C GLY A 138 -21.25 -34.97 27.45
N PRO A 139 -20.16 -35.75 27.58
CA PRO A 139 -19.98 -37.00 26.87
C PRO A 139 -20.65 -38.16 27.62
N ALA A 140 -21.55 -38.86 26.93
CA ALA A 140 -22.05 -40.17 27.34
C ALA A 140 -22.07 -41.13 26.14
N ALA A 141 -21.07 -42.00 26.13
CA ALA A 141 -21.05 -43.41 25.73
C ALA A 141 -21.67 -43.88 24.39
N ALA A 142 -20.76 -44.44 23.57
CA ALA A 142 -20.85 -45.69 22.80
C ALA A 142 -21.78 -45.71 21.55
N SER A 143 -21.43 -46.26 20.38
CA SER A 143 -20.49 -47.34 20.07
C SER A 143 -20.10 -47.32 18.57
N ALA A 144 -18.86 -47.78 18.32
CA ALA A 144 -18.42 -48.61 17.20
C ALA A 144 -18.58 -48.13 15.73
N ALA A 145 -17.45 -47.75 15.12
CA ALA A 145 -16.94 -48.46 13.93
C ALA A 145 -15.45 -48.13 13.70
N SER A 146 -14.67 -49.18 13.58
CA SER A 146 -13.23 -49.25 13.32
C SER A 146 -12.84 -48.65 11.97
N ASN A 147 -11.81 -47.80 11.97
CA ASN A 147 -10.74 -47.82 10.95
C ASN A 147 -9.51 -47.06 11.50
N SER A 148 -8.65 -47.82 12.17
CA SER A 148 -7.27 -47.43 12.47
C SER A 148 -6.37 -47.86 11.32
N ALA A 149 -5.73 -46.92 10.61
CA ALA A 149 -4.38 -47.05 10.04
C ALA A 149 -4.06 -45.86 9.10
N ASN A 150 -3.53 -44.77 9.66
CA ASN A 150 -2.32 -44.07 9.17
C ASN A 150 -2.20 -42.71 9.85
N ARG A 151 -1.45 -42.67 10.96
CA ARG A 151 -0.98 -41.44 11.59
C ARG A 151 0.55 -41.45 11.53
N PRO A 152 1.20 -40.59 10.74
CA PRO A 152 2.64 -40.44 10.85
C PRO A 152 2.98 -39.83 12.22
N LYS A 153 3.85 -40.53 12.94
CA LYS A 153 4.38 -40.17 14.25
C LYS A 153 5.17 -38.86 14.13
N LEU A 154 4.81 -37.89 14.96
CA LEU A 154 5.70 -36.84 15.43
C LEU A 154 6.93 -37.52 16.05
N ALA A 155 8.11 -37.29 15.47
CA ALA A 155 9.38 -37.56 16.11
C ALA A 155 10.07 -36.21 16.35
N ALA A 156 9.94 -35.75 17.60
CA ALA A 156 10.80 -34.73 18.16
C ALA A 156 12.24 -35.28 18.22
N ASN A 157 13.18 -34.59 17.59
CA ASN A 157 14.60 -34.75 17.86
C ASN A 157 15.27 -33.38 17.85
N THR A 158 15.24 -32.76 19.02
CA THR A 158 16.14 -31.69 19.45
C THR A 158 17.48 -32.33 19.84
N PRO A 159 18.61 -31.79 19.36
CA PRO A 159 19.83 -31.81 20.15
C PRO A 159 20.23 -30.39 20.58
N ARG A 160 20.46 -30.32 21.89
CA ARG A 160 20.96 -29.25 22.75
C ARG A 160 22.18 -28.49 22.19
N PRO A 161 22.34 -27.20 22.57
CA PRO A 161 23.47 -26.35 22.19
C PRO A 161 24.76 -26.77 22.90
N LYS A 162 25.89 -26.79 22.17
CA LYS A 162 27.23 -26.77 22.75
C LYS A 162 27.71 -25.34 22.88
N THR A 163 27.73 -24.87 24.12
CA THR A 163 28.59 -23.81 24.61
C THR A 163 30.06 -24.25 24.51
N ALA A 164 30.90 -23.43 23.91
CA ALA A 164 32.33 -23.39 24.19
C ALA A 164 32.80 -21.94 23.99
N SER A 165 32.66 -21.17 25.07
CA SER A 165 33.48 -20.00 25.32
C SER A 165 34.89 -20.49 25.63
N THR A 166 35.90 -20.02 24.93
CA THR A 166 37.30 -20.08 25.38
C THR A 166 38.02 -18.84 24.90
N ALA A 167 38.65 -18.20 25.87
CA ALA A 167 39.31 -16.90 25.83
C ALA A 167 40.64 -16.93 25.04
N LEU A 168 41.02 -15.72 24.59
CA LEU A 168 42.37 -15.13 24.37
C LEU A 168 43.59 -15.95 24.87
N PRO A 169 44.79 -15.87 24.25
CA PRO A 169 45.53 -14.60 23.99
C PRO A 169 46.44 -14.57 22.72
N PRO A 170 47.14 -13.45 22.44
CA PRO A 170 48.04 -13.28 21.28
C PRO A 170 49.51 -13.66 21.59
N PRO A 171 50.24 -14.21 20.61
CA PRO A 171 51.68 -14.02 20.46
C PRO A 171 52.02 -13.76 18.96
N GLU A 172 53.14 -13.22 18.50
CA GLU A 172 54.36 -12.69 19.06
C GLU A 172 54.97 -11.91 17.88
N ALA A 173 55.60 -10.78 18.19
CA ALA A 173 56.52 -10.12 17.29
C ALA A 173 57.78 -10.97 17.10
N PRO A 174 58.46 -10.89 15.94
CA PRO A 174 59.90 -11.00 15.89
C PRO A 174 60.48 -9.58 15.93
N ALA A 175 60.95 -9.19 17.11
CA ALA A 175 61.96 -8.16 17.24
C ALA A 175 63.33 -8.78 16.95
N ALA A 176 64.13 -8.12 16.10
CA ALA A 176 65.58 -7.92 16.22
C ALA A 176 66.18 -7.46 14.86
N PRO A 177 67.37 -6.82 14.83
CA PRO A 177 67.87 -5.78 15.74
C PRO A 177 68.55 -4.60 15.00
N VAL A 178 68.56 -3.45 15.68
CA VAL A 178 69.60 -2.41 15.79
C VAL A 178 70.72 -2.35 14.73
N ALA A 179 70.80 -1.22 14.02
CA ALA A 179 72.07 -0.56 13.71
C ALA A 179 71.84 0.97 13.62
N ALA A 180 72.60 1.72 14.41
CA ALA A 180 72.48 3.16 14.62
C ALA A 180 73.38 3.96 13.65
N GLU A 181 72.82 5.09 13.17
CA GLU A 181 73.43 6.42 12.91
C GLU A 181 74.65 6.60 11.97
N PRO A 182 75.00 7.84 11.54
CA PRO A 182 74.21 9.08 11.32
C PRO A 182 74.58 9.83 10.01
N GLN A 183 73.97 11.01 9.81
CA GLN A 183 74.32 12.13 8.89
C GLN A 183 73.86 12.05 7.41
N ALA A 184 72.92 12.92 7.04
CA ALA A 184 73.22 14.21 6.39
C ALA A 184 71.97 14.82 5.71
N ALA A 185 71.65 16.06 6.10
CA ALA A 185 71.09 17.19 5.32
C ALA A 185 69.89 17.04 4.35
N ALA A 186 69.06 18.10 4.36
CA ALA A 186 67.98 18.47 3.40
C ALA A 186 66.67 17.67 3.54
N GLU A 187 65.45 18.20 3.60
CA GLU A 187 64.78 19.50 3.39
C GLU A 187 63.37 19.35 4.05
N PRO A 188 62.62 20.43 4.37
CA PRO A 188 61.28 20.30 4.91
C PRO A 188 60.31 19.75 3.85
N ALA A 189 59.97 18.47 3.94
CA ALA A 189 58.94 17.86 3.11
C ALA A 189 57.57 18.47 3.47
N VAL A 190 57.07 19.29 2.54
CA VAL A 190 55.71 19.82 2.50
C VAL A 190 54.74 18.65 2.67
N ALA A 191 53.90 18.73 3.71
CA ALA A 191 52.79 17.81 3.91
C ALA A 191 51.89 17.85 2.67
N ALA A 192 51.96 16.80 1.85
CA ALA A 192 51.07 16.65 0.72
C ALA A 192 49.64 16.49 1.26
N GLU A 193 48.82 17.50 0.97
CA GLU A 193 47.38 17.51 1.13
C GLU A 193 46.80 16.23 0.51
N PRO A 194 45.99 15.44 1.24
CA PRO A 194 45.42 14.21 0.69
C PRO A 194 44.50 14.57 -0.48
N ALA A 195 44.91 14.16 -1.68
CA ALA A 195 44.13 14.33 -2.89
C ALA A 195 42.70 13.77 -2.68
N PRO A 196 41.65 14.49 -3.10
CA PRO A 196 40.28 14.04 -2.94
C PRO A 196 40.10 12.70 -3.65
N ALA A 197 39.61 11.70 -2.91
CA ALA A 197 39.32 10.38 -3.45
C ALA A 197 38.40 10.50 -4.68
N PRO A 198 38.67 9.75 -5.77
CA PRO A 198 37.80 9.74 -6.95
C PRO A 198 36.35 9.46 -6.54
N PRO A 199 35.35 10.19 -7.10
CA PRO A 199 33.96 9.93 -6.78
C PRO A 199 33.64 8.47 -7.10
N ALA A 200 33.10 7.75 -6.12
CA ALA A 200 32.71 6.35 -6.27
C ALA A 200 31.80 6.21 -7.50
N PRO A 201 31.95 5.13 -8.29
CA PRO A 201 31.10 4.90 -9.45
C PRO A 201 29.64 4.92 -9.00
N VAL A 202 28.84 5.80 -9.62
CA VAL A 202 27.40 5.92 -9.37
C VAL A 202 26.73 4.67 -9.94
N GLY A 203 26.81 3.57 -9.19
CA GLY A 203 26.09 2.35 -9.49
C GLY A 203 24.58 2.57 -9.48
N PRO A 204 23.81 1.61 -10.02
CA PRO A 204 22.35 1.68 -10.00
C PRO A 204 21.88 1.85 -8.55
N ARG A 205 21.11 2.91 -8.32
CA ARG A 205 20.57 3.21 -6.99
C ARG A 205 19.49 2.17 -6.68
N ARG A 206 19.47 1.70 -5.43
CA ARG A 206 18.48 0.72 -4.95
C ARG A 206 17.61 1.30 -3.84
N ALA A 207 16.37 0.85 -3.77
CA ALA A 207 15.52 1.03 -2.61
C ALA A 207 14.66 -0.20 -2.36
N TYR A 208 14.09 -0.22 -1.17
CA TYR A 208 13.35 -1.35 -0.64
C TYR A 208 11.99 -0.88 -0.15
N VAL A 209 10.96 -1.70 -0.37
CA VAL A 209 9.59 -1.38 0.04
C VAL A 209 9.05 -2.51 0.89
N SER A 210 8.50 -2.16 2.06
CA SER A 210 7.95 -3.12 3.03
C SER A 210 6.42 -3.17 3.04
N SER A 211 5.76 -2.44 2.15
CA SER A 211 4.30 -2.38 2.02
C SER A 211 3.84 -2.73 0.61
N ALA A 212 2.66 -3.33 0.50
CA ALA A 212 2.01 -3.53 -0.79
C ALA A 212 1.72 -2.18 -1.49
N PRO A 213 1.69 -2.14 -2.83
CA PRO A 213 1.29 -0.93 -3.55
C PRO A 213 -0.20 -0.64 -3.31
N VAL A 214 -0.52 0.63 -3.10
CA VAL A 214 -1.91 1.08 -2.91
C VAL A 214 -2.41 1.66 -4.21
N ASN A 215 -3.50 1.11 -4.75
CA ASN A 215 -4.05 1.50 -6.06
C ASN A 215 -3.02 1.41 -7.20
N GLY A 216 -2.17 0.37 -7.17
CA GLY A 216 -1.13 0.18 -8.18
C GLY A 216 0.04 1.16 -8.08
N ARG A 217 0.21 1.85 -6.94
CA ARG A 217 1.27 2.84 -6.74
C ARG A 217 2.10 2.56 -5.49
N PHE A 218 3.40 2.77 -5.61
CA PHE A 218 4.34 2.83 -4.50
C PHE A 218 4.55 4.29 -4.12
N ARG A 219 4.28 4.61 -2.86
CA ARG A 219 4.46 5.96 -2.35
C ARG A 219 5.92 6.26 -2.06
N ARG A 220 6.34 7.52 -2.19
CA ARG A 220 7.72 7.91 -1.87
C ARG A 220 8.11 7.62 -0.41
N ASN A 221 7.18 7.80 0.52
CA ASN A 221 7.43 7.66 1.96
C ASN A 221 7.62 6.21 2.44
N VAL A 222 7.26 5.22 1.62
CA VAL A 222 7.49 3.80 1.95
C VAL A 222 8.81 3.25 1.38
N LEU A 223 9.50 4.04 0.57
CA LEU A 223 10.81 3.70 0.00
C LEU A 223 11.89 3.84 1.05
N GLN A 224 12.64 2.76 1.28
CA GLN A 224 13.75 2.70 2.21
C GLN A 224 15.06 2.60 1.44
N GLY A 225 16.10 3.28 1.90
CA GLY A 225 17.42 3.20 1.28
C GLY A 225 18.21 1.94 1.63
N GLN A 226 17.78 1.19 2.65
CA GLN A 226 18.44 -0.01 3.15
C GLN A 226 17.49 -1.20 3.13
N PRO A 227 18.00 -2.43 2.91
CA PRO A 227 17.18 -3.63 2.93
C PRO A 227 16.72 -3.91 4.37
N ALA A 228 15.41 -3.93 4.57
CA ALA A 228 14.80 -4.36 5.82
C ALA A 228 14.39 -5.84 5.74
N HIS A 229 14.34 -6.52 6.89
CA HIS A 229 13.92 -7.93 6.95
C HIS A 229 12.49 -8.17 6.44
N ASN A 230 11.62 -7.16 6.53
CA ASN A 230 10.25 -7.19 6.02
C ASN A 230 10.08 -6.48 4.67
N SER A 231 11.18 -6.20 3.96
CA SER A 231 11.09 -5.62 2.63
C SER A 231 10.64 -6.67 1.62
N ILE A 232 9.55 -6.36 0.93
CA ILE A 232 8.89 -7.22 -0.05
C ILE A 232 9.52 -7.02 -1.43
N TYR A 233 9.76 -5.77 -1.80
CA TYR A 233 10.23 -5.40 -3.13
C TYR A 233 11.57 -4.69 -3.07
N GLU A 234 12.38 -4.94 -4.09
CA GLU A 234 13.59 -4.20 -4.41
C GLU A 234 13.35 -3.41 -5.70
N LEU A 235 13.62 -2.11 -5.65
CA LEU A 235 13.53 -1.20 -6.78
C LEU A 235 14.95 -0.83 -7.22
N THR A 236 15.18 -0.84 -8.55
CA THR A 236 16.47 -0.49 -9.15
C THR A 236 16.28 0.66 -10.14
N TRP A 237 16.90 1.80 -9.84
CA TRP A 237 16.85 2.99 -10.69
C TRP A 237 17.93 2.94 -11.77
N ASP A 238 17.50 3.19 -13.00
CA ASP A 238 18.36 3.35 -14.15
C ASP A 238 18.73 4.84 -14.30
N PRO A 239 20.01 5.23 -14.18
CA PRO A 239 20.42 6.63 -14.32
C PRO A 239 20.15 7.18 -15.72
N ALA A 240 20.03 6.32 -16.74
CA ALA A 240 19.69 6.74 -18.10
C ALA A 240 18.21 7.15 -18.24
N ARG A 241 17.33 6.67 -17.35
CA ARG A 241 15.88 6.91 -17.40
C ARG A 241 15.36 7.25 -16.00
N PRO A 242 15.51 8.49 -15.54
CA PRO A 242 15.12 8.89 -14.18
C PRO A 242 13.61 8.83 -13.90
N ASP A 243 12.78 8.73 -14.94
CA ASP A 243 11.33 8.64 -14.83
C ASP A 243 10.81 7.19 -14.87
N GLU A 244 11.69 6.22 -15.12
CA GLU A 244 11.38 4.79 -15.11
C GLU A 244 12.25 4.08 -14.07
N THR A 245 11.68 3.11 -13.38
CA THR A 245 12.46 2.22 -12.51
C THR A 245 11.92 0.80 -12.64
N THR A 246 12.80 -0.18 -12.46
CA THR A 246 12.35 -1.57 -12.40
C THR A 246 12.15 -1.98 -10.95
N PHE A 247 11.27 -2.95 -10.72
CA PHE A 247 11.07 -3.54 -9.41
C PHE A 247 10.98 -5.06 -9.50
N GLN A 248 11.44 -5.73 -8.46
CA GLN A 248 11.40 -7.19 -8.32
C GLN A 248 11.08 -7.56 -6.88
N VAL A 249 10.65 -8.81 -6.65
CA VAL A 249 10.53 -9.32 -5.28
C VAL A 249 11.94 -9.43 -4.69
N ASN A 250 12.09 -9.01 -3.43
CA ASN A 250 13.37 -9.05 -2.72
C ASN A 250 13.97 -10.47 -2.82
N PRO A 251 15.23 -10.61 -3.28
CA PRO A 251 15.87 -11.91 -3.43
C PRO A 251 16.19 -12.62 -2.10
N ASP A 252 16.05 -11.93 -0.95
CA ASP A 252 16.28 -12.51 0.37
C ASP A 252 15.30 -13.65 0.69
N VAL A 253 15.81 -14.87 0.65
CA VAL A 253 15.08 -16.12 0.90
C VAL A 253 14.50 -16.18 2.31
N ALA A 254 15.11 -15.51 3.29
CA ALA A 254 14.63 -15.53 4.67
C ALA A 254 13.26 -14.84 4.81
N SER A 255 12.95 -13.88 3.93
CA SER A 255 11.68 -13.15 3.93
C SER A 255 10.56 -13.86 3.14
N HIS A 256 10.92 -14.76 2.22
CA HIS A 256 9.98 -15.40 1.28
C HIS A 256 8.83 -16.16 1.94
N PRO A 257 9.03 -16.99 2.99
CA PRO A 257 7.91 -17.72 3.61
C PRO A 257 6.78 -16.81 4.07
N ARG A 258 7.13 -15.62 4.60
CA ARG A 258 6.15 -14.61 5.00
C ARG A 258 5.39 -14.08 3.80
N HIS A 259 6.09 -13.66 2.75
CA HIS A 259 5.47 -13.12 1.53
C HIS A 259 4.61 -14.16 0.80
N ILE A 260 5.01 -15.43 0.81
CA ILE A 260 4.23 -16.55 0.29
C ILE A 260 2.94 -16.72 1.09
N SER A 261 2.99 -16.65 2.42
CA SER A 261 1.80 -16.80 3.26
C SER A 261 0.76 -15.67 3.08
N SER A 262 1.22 -14.46 2.73
CA SER A 262 0.38 -13.28 2.52
C SER A 262 0.33 -12.83 1.06
N TYR A 263 0.42 -13.76 0.11
CA TYR A 263 0.59 -13.44 -1.31
C TYR A 263 -0.56 -12.61 -1.90
N ALA A 264 -1.80 -12.83 -1.45
CA ALA A 264 -2.98 -12.13 -1.96
C ALA A 264 -2.93 -10.62 -1.64
N ASP A 265 -2.53 -10.28 -0.42
CA ASP A 265 -2.46 -8.87 0.00
C ASP A 265 -1.20 -8.19 -0.53
N VAL A 266 -0.10 -8.95 -0.60
CA VAL A 266 1.22 -8.39 -0.83
C VAL A 266 1.63 -8.48 -2.29
N LEU A 267 1.58 -9.67 -2.90
CA LEU A 267 2.16 -9.94 -4.22
C LEU A 267 1.17 -9.69 -5.35
N GLU A 268 -0.10 -10.09 -5.21
CA GLU A 268 -1.13 -9.94 -6.25
C GLU A 268 -1.27 -8.51 -6.81
N PRO A 269 -1.16 -7.43 -6.00
CA PRO A 269 -1.24 -6.08 -6.51
C PRO A 269 -0.13 -5.70 -7.51
N ALA A 270 1.08 -6.28 -7.36
CA ALA A 270 2.27 -5.89 -8.13
C ALA A 270 2.84 -6.97 -9.04
N CYS A 271 2.43 -8.23 -8.86
CA CYS A 271 3.02 -9.38 -9.52
C CYS A 271 1.97 -10.20 -10.30
N GLU A 272 2.43 -10.84 -11.35
CA GLU A 272 1.74 -11.89 -12.11
C GLU A 272 2.39 -13.23 -11.75
N PHE A 273 1.59 -14.20 -11.35
CA PHE A 273 2.05 -15.54 -11.00
C PHE A 273 0.94 -16.58 -11.09
N ASN A 274 1.34 -17.84 -11.15
CA ASN A 274 0.45 -18.97 -10.96
C ASN A 274 0.57 -19.48 -9.52
N LEU A 275 -0.54 -19.83 -8.88
CA LEU A 275 -0.50 -20.40 -7.54
C LEU A 275 0.27 -21.72 -7.56
N PRO A 276 1.14 -21.97 -6.55
CA PRO A 276 1.86 -23.23 -6.46
C PRO A 276 0.86 -24.37 -6.23
N GLN A 277 1.01 -25.47 -6.98
CA GLN A 277 0.22 -26.70 -6.79
C GLN A 277 0.71 -27.53 -5.58
N GLY A 278 1.52 -26.94 -4.69
CA GLY A 278 2.18 -27.63 -3.57
C GLY A 278 2.82 -26.64 -2.60
N ALA A 279 3.61 -27.16 -1.67
CA ALA A 279 4.33 -26.34 -0.69
C ALA A 279 5.49 -25.61 -1.37
N ALA A 280 5.35 -24.30 -1.56
CA ALA A 280 6.41 -23.42 -2.03
C ALA A 280 7.20 -22.83 -0.87
N SER A 281 8.51 -22.67 -1.05
CA SER A 281 9.41 -22.13 -0.03
C SER A 281 10.13 -20.86 -0.47
N ARG A 282 10.24 -20.65 -1.78
CA ARG A 282 10.97 -19.53 -2.39
C ARG A 282 10.12 -18.84 -3.45
N ILE A 283 10.36 -17.55 -3.62
CA ILE A 283 9.85 -16.75 -4.73
C ILE A 283 11.01 -16.47 -5.67
N VAL A 284 10.83 -16.71 -6.96
CA VAL A 284 11.81 -16.37 -8.01
C VAL A 284 11.19 -15.37 -8.96
N THR A 285 11.90 -14.28 -9.24
CA THR A 285 11.47 -13.29 -10.24
C THR A 285 12.00 -13.69 -11.61
N GLU A 286 11.09 -14.02 -12.53
CA GLU A 286 11.43 -14.31 -13.94
C GLU A 286 11.67 -13.03 -14.73
N ALA A 287 10.77 -12.06 -14.55
CA ALA A 287 10.84 -10.78 -15.24
C ALA A 287 10.53 -9.65 -14.27
N PRO A 288 11.41 -8.63 -14.18
CA PRO A 288 11.15 -7.47 -13.33
C PRO A 288 9.98 -6.66 -13.87
N GLY A 289 9.21 -6.10 -12.95
CA GLY A 289 8.16 -5.15 -13.26
C GLY A 289 8.74 -3.78 -13.64
N LEU A 290 7.88 -2.91 -14.16
CA LEU A 290 8.22 -1.55 -14.54
C LEU A 290 7.33 -0.56 -13.79
N LEU A 291 7.98 0.43 -13.19
CA LEU A 291 7.33 1.58 -12.59
C LEU A 291 7.64 2.83 -13.39
N ARG A 292 6.70 3.78 -13.39
CA ARG A 292 6.88 5.11 -13.94
C ARG A 292 6.57 6.15 -12.87
N ARG A 293 7.38 7.20 -12.82
CA ARG A 293 7.16 8.31 -11.89
C ARG A 293 5.90 9.08 -12.30
N VAL A 294 5.04 9.36 -11.34
CA VAL A 294 3.83 10.20 -11.49
C VAL A 294 3.95 11.43 -10.59
N ASP A 295 3.08 12.42 -10.82
CA ASP A 295 3.06 13.66 -10.04
C ASP A 295 2.99 13.37 -8.54
N GLY A 296 3.84 14.04 -7.75
CA GLY A 296 3.98 13.80 -6.31
C GLY A 296 5.06 12.80 -5.90
N ASP A 297 5.97 12.43 -6.83
CA ASP A 297 7.08 11.47 -6.63
C ASP A 297 6.64 10.04 -6.27
N ASP A 298 5.37 9.73 -6.47
CA ASP A 298 4.87 8.37 -6.39
C ASP A 298 5.27 7.59 -7.66
N TRP A 299 5.32 6.27 -7.53
CA TRP A 299 5.71 5.36 -8.59
C TRP A 299 4.53 4.48 -8.96
N GLU A 300 4.03 4.61 -10.18
CA GLU A 300 2.90 3.84 -10.69
C GLU A 300 3.37 2.59 -11.42
N ILE A 301 2.73 1.46 -11.17
CA ILE A 301 3.01 0.19 -11.83
C ILE A 301 2.49 0.26 -13.26
N VAL A 302 3.41 0.36 -14.21
CA VAL A 302 3.12 0.29 -15.65
C VAL A 302 3.07 -1.17 -16.10
N ARG A 303 3.93 -2.02 -15.52
CA ARG A 303 3.98 -3.45 -15.80
C ARG A 303 4.24 -4.23 -14.52
N LYS A 304 3.41 -5.23 -14.23
CA LYS A 304 3.60 -6.14 -13.10
C LYS A 304 4.87 -7.00 -13.29
N ALA A 305 5.51 -7.38 -12.20
CA ALA A 305 6.62 -8.32 -12.23
C ALA A 305 6.09 -9.76 -12.43
N ARG A 306 6.80 -10.60 -13.17
CA ARG A 306 6.46 -12.03 -13.29
C ARG A 306 7.29 -12.84 -12.33
N ILE A 307 6.61 -13.65 -11.52
CA ILE A 307 7.25 -14.50 -10.53
C ILE A 307 6.70 -15.92 -10.61
N TYR A 308 7.49 -16.88 -10.13
CA TYR A 308 7.03 -18.23 -9.82
C TYR A 308 7.48 -18.62 -8.42
N PHE A 309 6.80 -19.65 -7.92
CA PHE A 309 7.05 -20.23 -6.62
C PHE A 309 7.87 -21.51 -6.79
N ALA A 310 8.96 -21.63 -6.02
CA ALA A 310 9.91 -22.73 -6.06
C ALA A 310 9.99 -23.48 -4.72
#